data_AF-A0A7S7LY96-F1
#
_entry.id   AF-A0A7S7LY96-F1
#
_cell.length_a   1.000
_cell.length_b   1.000
_cell.length_c   1.000
_cell.angle_alpha   90.00
_cell.angle_beta   90.00
_cell.angle_gamma   90.00
#
_symmetry.space_group_name_H-M   'P 1'
#
loop_
_entity.id
_entity.type
_entity.pdbx_description
1 polymer ?
#
loop_
_entity_poly.entity_id
_entity_poly.type
_entity_poly.pdbx_seq_one_letter_code
_entity_poly.pdbx_strand_id
1 'polypeptide(L)'
;MYNDNMREIIEKSMDYEVKNIHTYKGYEGADILKLTFHDNQELLVVRDYCRSKGIQTSVKLNKELELYCIYEIEKNNEIYPLKL
;
A
#
# COMPACT_ATOMS: atom_id res chain seq x y z
N MET A 1 0.77 -12.46 -9.37
CA MET A 1 0.65 -11.42 -10.42
C MET A 1 0.10 -10.20 -9.73
N TYR A 2 0.73 -9.04 -9.84
CA TYR A 2 0.17 -7.80 -9.27
C TYR A 2 -1.15 -7.50 -9.99
N ASN A 3 -2.16 -7.03 -9.26
CA ASN A 3 -3.35 -6.47 -9.92
C ASN A 3 -2.93 -5.16 -10.64
N ASP A 4 -3.75 -4.69 -11.58
CA ASP A 4 -3.43 -3.49 -12.36
C ASP A 4 -3.26 -2.25 -11.47
N ASN A 5 -4.05 -2.16 -10.39
CA ASN A 5 -3.98 -1.07 -9.41
C ASN A 5 -2.61 -0.99 -8.70
N MET A 6 -2.10 -2.10 -8.19
CA MET A 6 -0.80 -2.18 -7.50
C MET A 6 0.33 -1.81 -8.44
N ARG A 7 0.27 -2.25 -9.70
CA ARG A 7 1.26 -1.91 -10.70
C ARG A 7 1.29 -0.40 -10.94
N GLU A 8 0.14 0.23 -11.16
CA GLU A 8 0.05 1.68 -11.33
C GLU A 8 0.58 2.44 -10.11
N ILE A 9 0.27 1.99 -8.90
CA ILE A 9 0.75 2.63 -7.66
C ILE A 9 2.27 2.50 -7.54
N ILE A 10 2.83 1.34 -7.86
CA ILE A 10 4.28 1.12 -7.86
C ILE A 10 4.95 2.04 -8.88
N GLU A 11 4.46 2.07 -10.12
CA GLU A 11 4.97 2.94 -11.18
C GLU A 11 4.92 4.41 -10.76
N LYS A 12 3.80 4.85 -10.16
CA LYS A 12 3.66 6.21 -9.60
C LYS A 12 4.65 6.49 -8.47
N SER A 13 4.98 5.48 -7.67
CA SER A 13 5.90 5.62 -6.54
C SER A 13 7.37 5.67 -6.97
N MET A 14 7.72 5.20 -8.17
CA MET A 14 9.10 5.22 -8.69
C MET A 14 9.63 6.63 -8.99
N ASP A 15 8.76 7.63 -9.06
CA ASP A 15 9.13 9.05 -9.15
C ASP A 15 9.73 9.60 -7.84
N TYR A 16 9.70 8.81 -6.75
CA TYR A 16 10.04 9.24 -5.37
C TYR A 16 11.10 8.33 -4.73
N GLU A 17 11.67 8.77 -3.62
CA GLU A 17 12.67 7.99 -2.87
C GLU A 17 12.02 6.90 -2.00
N VAL A 18 11.53 5.85 -2.68
CA VAL A 18 10.93 4.69 -2.03
C VAL A 18 12.01 3.79 -1.44
N LYS A 19 12.04 3.70 -0.11
CA LYS A 19 12.95 2.80 0.61
C LYS A 19 12.62 1.34 0.39
N ASN A 20 11.32 1.01 0.37
CA ASN A 20 10.91 -0.37 0.33
C ASN A 20 9.51 -0.58 -0.27
N ILE A 21 9.39 -1.62 -1.10
CA ILE A 21 8.16 -2.07 -1.71
C ILE A 21 7.96 -3.53 -1.30
N HIS A 22 6.85 -3.83 -0.64
CA HIS A 22 6.49 -5.18 -0.23
C HIS A 22 5.05 -5.48 -0.61
N THR A 23 4.80 -6.70 -1.07
CA THR A 23 3.44 -7.20 -1.32
C THR A 23 3.22 -8.49 -0.59
N TYR A 24 2.07 -8.63 0.07
CA TYR A 24 1.71 -9.84 0.80
C TYR A 24 0.19 -10.00 0.87
N LYS A 25 -0.26 -11.22 1.15
CA LYS A 25 -1.68 -11.53 1.37
C LYS A 25 -2.06 -11.22 2.81
N GLY A 26 -3.09 -10.43 2.99
CA GLY A 26 -3.73 -10.13 4.27
C GLY A 26 -4.67 -11.23 4.75
N TYR A 27 -5.34 -10.97 5.88
CA TYR A 27 -6.45 -11.81 6.33
C TYR A 27 -7.60 -11.76 5.31
N GLU A 28 -8.36 -12.85 5.18
CA GLU A 28 -9.38 -12.99 4.11
C GLU A 28 -8.78 -12.82 2.70
N GLY A 29 -7.46 -13.07 2.60
CA GLY A 29 -6.55 -12.90 1.46
C GLY A 29 -6.75 -11.65 0.61
N ALA A 30 -7.04 -10.55 1.29
CA ALA A 30 -6.84 -9.23 0.74
C ALA A 30 -5.43 -9.08 0.17
N ASP A 31 -5.29 -8.44 -0.97
CA ASP A 31 -3.99 -8.09 -1.52
C ASP A 31 -3.49 -6.80 -0.85
N ILE A 32 -2.29 -6.85 -0.26
CA ILE A 32 -1.71 -5.71 0.46
C ILE A 32 -0.39 -5.28 -0.18
N LEU A 33 -0.34 -4.03 -0.64
CA LEU A 33 0.88 -3.34 -1.06
C LEU A 33 1.34 -2.40 0.05
N LYS A 34 2.56 -2.62 0.55
CA LYS A 34 3.25 -1.79 1.52
C LYS A 34 4.37 -1.01 0.85
N LEU A 35 4.23 0.31 0.80
CA LEU A 35 5.28 1.24 0.35
C LEU A 35 5.87 1.98 1.54
N THR A 36 7.19 2.12 1.59
CA THR A 36 7.90 2.82 2.66
C THR A 36 8.71 3.97 2.07
N PHE A 37 8.49 5.19 2.56
CA PHE A 37 9.14 6.43 2.12
C PHE A 37 10.01 7.02 3.24
N HIS A 38 11.02 7.80 2.86
CA HIS A 38 11.81 8.64 3.77
C HIS A 38 11.16 10.01 4.00
N ASP A 39 10.47 10.54 3.00
CA ASP A 39 9.78 11.82 3.07
C ASP A 39 8.27 11.65 3.27
N ASN A 40 7.70 12.43 4.19
CA ASN A 40 6.26 12.41 4.48
C ASN A 40 5.42 12.93 3.31
N GLN A 41 5.88 13.97 2.61
CA GLN A 41 5.17 14.56 1.47
C GLN A 41 5.04 13.56 0.33
N GLU A 42 6.09 12.78 0.04
CA GLU A 42 6.05 11.72 -0.98
C GLU A 42 5.00 10.66 -0.62
N LEU A 43 4.95 10.23 0.64
CA LEU A 43 3.87 9.36 1.11
C LEU A 43 2.50 10.02 0.90
N LEU A 44 2.34 11.30 1.25
CA LEU A 44 1.04 11.97 1.14
C LEU A 44 0.57 12.02 -0.32
N VAL A 45 1.46 12.28 -1.27
CA VAL A 45 1.15 12.29 -2.71
C VAL A 45 0.67 10.91 -3.18
N VAL A 46 1.39 9.84 -2.83
CA VAL A 46 0.99 8.48 -3.23
C VAL A 46 -0.32 8.07 -2.55
N ARG A 47 -0.53 8.43 -1.28
CA ARG A 47 -1.78 8.18 -0.56
C ARG A 47 -2.96 8.86 -1.23
N ASP A 48 -2.80 10.12 -1.61
CA ASP A 48 -3.87 10.91 -2.23
C ASP A 48 -4.16 10.40 -3.65
N TYR A 49 -3.15 9.91 -4.38
CA TYR A 49 -3.33 9.17 -5.62
C TYR A 49 -4.20 7.91 -5.41
N CYS A 50 -3.86 7.05 -4.44
CA CYS A 50 -4.68 5.86 -4.14
C CYS A 50 -6.13 6.23 -3.79
N ARG A 51 -6.33 7.25 -2.96
CA ARG A 51 -7.68 7.73 -2.60
C ARG A 51 -8.46 8.24 -3.80
N SER A 52 -7.81 8.92 -4.75
CA SER A 52 -8.44 9.38 -5.99
C SER A 52 -8.96 8.23 -6.87
N LYS A 53 -8.39 7.03 -6.70
CA LYS A 53 -8.80 5.78 -7.37
C LYS A 53 -9.84 4.99 -6.55
N GLY A 54 -10.29 5.51 -5.40
CA GLY A 54 -11.21 4.81 -4.49
C GLY A 54 -10.56 3.69 -3.67
N ILE A 55 -9.22 3.64 -3.64
CA ILE A 55 -8.47 2.58 -2.97
C ILE A 55 -8.32 2.90 -1.48
N GLN A 56 -8.59 1.91 -0.63
CA GLN A 56 -8.44 2.06 0.81
C GLN A 56 -6.95 2.06 1.20
N THR A 57 -6.54 3.08 1.94
CA THR A 57 -5.16 3.22 2.43
C THR A 57 -5.10 3.30 3.95
N SER A 58 -4.16 2.60 4.57
CA SER A 58 -3.74 2.86 5.95
C SER A 58 -2.35 3.49 5.98
N VAL A 59 -2.16 4.51 6.82
CA VAL A 59 -0.86 5.19 6.98
C VAL A 59 -0.30 4.91 8.38
N LYS A 60 0.94 4.44 8.45
CA LYS A 60 1.67 4.28 9.71
C LYS A 60 2.95 5.09 9.68
N LEU A 61 3.12 5.94 10.70
CA LEU A 61 4.30 6.77 10.89
C LEU A 61 5.24 6.09 11.89
N ASN A 62 6.48 5.85 11.51
CA ASN A 62 7.55 5.53 12.44
C ASN A 62 8.50 6.73 12.53
N LYS A 63 8.31 7.57 13.55
CA LYS A 63 9.10 8.78 13.75
C LYS A 63 10.57 8.50 14.10
N GLU A 64 10.88 7.34 14.67
CA GLU A 64 12.26 6.99 15.06
C GLU A 64 13.13 6.61 13.87
N LEU A 65 12.52 6.08 12.81
CA LEU A 65 13.23 5.68 11.59
C LEU A 65 12.97 6.62 10.41
N GLU A 66 12.15 7.65 10.61
CA GLU A 66 11.61 8.54 9.57
C GLU A 66 10.96 7.76 8.42
N LEU A 67 10.20 6.71 8.75
CA LEU A 67 9.57 5.83 7.77
C LEU A 67 8.07 5.99 7.73
N TYR A 68 7.58 6.17 6.52
CA TYR A 68 6.19 6.47 6.20
C TYR A 68 5.64 5.29 5.41
N CYS A 69 4.62 4.58 5.93
CA CYS A 69 4.07 3.39 5.26
C CYS A 69 2.66 3.63 4.72
N ILE A 70 2.39 3.27 3.46
CA ILE A 70 1.02 3.13 2.91
C ILE A 70 0.72 1.64 2.75
N TYR A 71 -0.45 1.20 3.21
CA TYR A 71 -1.02 -0.12 2.92
C TYR A 71 -2.22 0.04 1.99
N GLU A 72 -2.11 -0.47 0.77
CA GLU A 72 -3.28 -0.72 -0.08
C GLU A 72 -4.01 -1.98 0.40
N ILE A 73 -5.34 -1.98 0.40
CA ILE A 73 -6.12 -3.16 0.81
C ILE A 73 -7.22 -3.38 -0.23
N GLU A 74 -7.01 -4.35 -1.12
CA GLU A 74 -8.09 -4.83 -1.99
C GLU A 74 -8.77 -6.03 -1.32
N LYS A 75 -10.07 -5.92 -1.03
CA LYS A 75 -10.83 -7.06 -0.50
C LYS A 75 -11.00 -8.11 -1.59
N ASN A 76 -10.37 -9.26 -1.38
CA ASN A 76 -10.64 -10.43 -2.20
C ASN A 76 -11.82 -11.20 -1.58
N ASN A 77 -13.00 -11.11 -2.20
CA ASN A 77 -14.21 -11.78 -1.73
C ASN A 77 -14.21 -13.30 -2.03
N GLU A 78 -13.19 -13.85 -2.67
CA GLU A 78 -13.12 -15.28 -3.04
C GLU A 78 -12.60 -16.18 -1.90
N ILE A 79 -12.43 -15.65 -0.69
CA ILE A 79 -11.62 -16.33 0.33
C ILE A 79 -12.48 -16.90 1.45
N TYR A 80 -12.32 -18.21 1.62
CA TYR A 80 -12.99 -19.03 2.61
C TYR A 80 -12.76 -18.45 4.02
N PRO A 81 -13.83 -18.24 4.81
CA PRO A 81 -13.69 -17.73 6.16
C PRO A 81 -12.80 -18.67 6.98
N LEU A 82 -11.90 -18.09 7.78
CA LEU A 82 -11.20 -18.85 8.80
C LEU A 82 -12.25 -19.47 9.73
N LYS A 83 -12.39 -20.79 9.67
CA LYS A 83 -13.09 -21.54 10.72
C LYS A 83 -12.22 -21.48 11.96
N LEU A 84 -12.59 -20.59 12.88
CA LEU A 84 -12.16 -20.63 14.28
C LEU A 84 -12.64 -21.92 14.94
#